data_AF-A0A2S4M8E6-F1
#
_entry.id   AF-A0A2S4M8E6-F1
#
_cell.length_a   1.000
_cell.length_b   1.000
_cell.length_c   1.000
_cell.angle_alpha   90.00
_cell.angle_beta   90.00
_cell.angle_gamma   90.00
#
_symmetry.space_group_name_H-M   'P 1'
#
loop_
_entity.id
_entity.type
_entity.pdbx_description
1 polymer ?
#
loop_
_entity_poly.entity_id
_entity_poly.type
_entity_poly.pdbx_seq_one_letter_code
_entity_poly.pdbx_strand_id
1 'polypeptide(L)'
;MSLQAELDAFKADFEAGKAPYSVPRSVIETMHRATTELIASGAVQGTLKAGDKAPVFTLNDSDGKAVSSAELLARGPLVLSFYRGVWCPYCNMELQALQSALPAFEKLGARLVAISPQTAANSRKSVRQNELTFPILSDPHNDVAAAFGLRFSLPDYLVALYKELKNDLPSFNGDPSWTLPMPARFVIGRDGILLYAEVNPDYTLRPEPDDMLPALRRAAVAAC
;
A
#
# COMPACT_ATOMS: atom_id res chain seq x y z
N MET A 1 -6.48 -18.84 6.88
CA MET A 1 -6.84 -17.74 7.80
C MET A 1 -7.05 -16.52 6.93
N SER A 2 -7.98 -15.63 7.26
CA SER A 2 -8.15 -14.38 6.50
C SER A 2 -6.94 -13.47 6.73
N LEU A 3 -6.65 -12.53 5.81
CA LEU A 3 -5.57 -11.56 5.98
C LEU A 3 -5.77 -10.79 7.28
N GLN A 4 -6.97 -10.26 7.53
CA GLN A 4 -7.19 -9.47 8.76
C GLN A 4 -6.95 -10.28 10.04
N ALA A 5 -7.32 -11.57 10.07
CA ALA A 5 -7.08 -12.39 11.25
C ALA A 5 -5.58 -12.64 11.50
N GLU A 6 -4.77 -12.74 10.45
CA GLU A 6 -3.30 -12.82 10.57
C GLU A 6 -2.73 -11.50 11.09
N LEU A 7 -3.21 -10.36 10.58
CA LEU A 7 -2.80 -9.03 11.05
C LEU A 7 -3.19 -8.80 12.52
N ASP A 8 -4.39 -9.21 12.92
CA ASP A 8 -4.87 -9.11 14.30
C ASP A 8 -4.04 -9.99 15.25
N ALA A 9 -3.69 -11.20 14.82
CA ALA A 9 -2.80 -12.08 15.58
C ALA A 9 -1.40 -11.44 15.75
N PHE A 10 -0.84 -10.89 14.68
CA PHE A 10 0.43 -10.16 14.75
C PHE A 10 0.35 -8.95 15.67
N LYS A 11 -0.72 -8.15 15.54
CA LYS A 11 -0.96 -6.96 16.37
C LYS A 11 -1.03 -7.32 17.85
N ALA A 12 -1.79 -8.36 18.20
CA ALA A 12 -1.89 -8.85 19.57
C ALA A 12 -0.53 -9.28 20.13
N ASP A 13 0.29 -9.98 19.34
CA ASP A 13 1.63 -10.41 19.75
C ASP A 13 2.60 -9.23 19.91
N PHE A 14 2.53 -8.27 19.00
CA PHE A 14 3.34 -7.04 19.03
C PHE A 14 3.02 -6.17 20.25
N GLU A 15 1.72 -5.95 20.52
CA GLU A 15 1.25 -5.15 21.66
C GLU A 15 1.47 -5.84 23.01
N ALA A 16 1.47 -7.17 23.03
CA ALA A 16 1.85 -7.97 24.20
C ALA A 16 3.37 -7.95 24.48
N GLY A 17 4.17 -7.28 23.65
CA GLY A 17 5.62 -7.18 23.81
C GLY A 17 6.33 -8.52 23.62
N LYS A 18 5.77 -9.42 22.81
CA LYS A 18 6.42 -10.71 22.52
C LYS A 18 7.73 -10.48 21.74
N ALA A 19 8.67 -11.41 21.94
CA ALA A 19 9.86 -11.48 21.10
C ALA A 19 9.45 -11.68 19.62
N PRO A 20 10.19 -11.10 18.66
CA PRO A 20 11.49 -10.43 18.82
C PRO A 20 11.40 -8.93 19.11
N TYR A 21 10.21 -8.32 19.13
CA TYR A 21 10.08 -6.87 19.13
C TYR A 21 10.14 -6.24 20.52
N SER A 22 9.61 -6.92 21.55
CA SER A 22 9.68 -6.48 22.96
C SER A 22 9.35 -5.00 23.15
N VAL A 23 8.28 -4.54 22.51
CA VAL A 23 7.98 -3.11 22.35
C VAL A 23 7.41 -2.52 23.64
N PRO A 24 7.96 -1.39 24.15
CA PRO A 24 7.40 -0.72 25.31
C PRO A 24 5.98 -0.20 25.05
N ARG A 25 5.13 -0.22 26.08
CA ARG A 25 3.74 0.29 25.99
C ARG A 25 3.66 1.74 25.49
N SER A 26 4.59 2.60 25.87
CA SER A 26 4.66 4.00 25.42
C SER A 26 4.83 4.13 23.91
N VAL A 27 5.54 3.20 23.27
CA VAL A 27 5.71 3.14 21.82
C VAL A 27 4.38 2.79 21.16
N ILE A 28 3.65 1.81 21.69
CA ILE A 28 2.33 1.41 21.21
C ILE A 28 1.34 2.57 21.34
N GLU A 29 1.28 3.22 22.50
CA GLU A 29 0.41 4.37 22.75
C GLU A 29 0.70 5.53 21.78
N THR A 30 1.98 5.77 21.48
CA THR A 30 2.38 6.80 20.50
C THR A 30 1.93 6.45 19.08
N MET A 31 2.06 5.18 18.68
CA MET A 31 1.57 4.71 17.38
C MET A 31 0.04 4.82 17.29
N HIS A 32 -0.69 4.38 18.32
CA HIS A 32 -2.16 4.48 18.39
C HIS A 32 -2.65 5.92 18.37
N ARG A 33 -1.96 6.82 19.06
CA ARG A 33 -2.24 8.25 19.02
C ARG A 33 -2.12 8.78 17.60
N ALA A 34 -1.01 8.49 16.91
CA ALA A 34 -0.82 8.95 15.53
C ALA A 34 -1.88 8.42 14.56
N THR A 35 -2.26 7.14 14.66
CA THR A 35 -3.36 6.58 13.87
C THR A 35 -4.68 7.29 14.16
N THR A 36 -4.99 7.53 15.44
CA THR A 36 -6.22 8.22 15.87
C THR A 36 -6.26 9.66 15.35
N GLU A 37 -5.16 10.40 15.45
CA GLU A 37 -5.04 11.76 14.93
C GLU A 37 -5.18 11.81 13.40
N LEU A 38 -4.58 10.85 12.68
CA LEU A 38 -4.74 10.76 11.23
C LEU A 38 -6.20 10.47 10.82
N ILE A 39 -6.88 9.55 11.51
CA ILE A 39 -8.31 9.30 11.30
C ILE A 39 -9.12 10.58 11.56
N ALA A 40 -8.88 11.25 12.69
CA ALA A 40 -9.60 12.46 13.09
C ALA A 40 -9.35 13.66 12.16
N SER A 41 -8.20 13.71 11.48
CA SER A 41 -7.87 14.76 10.52
C SER A 41 -8.81 14.80 9.31
N GLY A 42 -9.50 13.69 9.02
CA GLY A 42 -10.33 13.56 7.83
C GLY A 42 -9.53 13.45 6.52
N ALA A 43 -8.29 12.98 6.57
CA ALA A 43 -7.45 12.81 5.39
C ALA A 43 -8.11 11.91 4.31
N VAL A 44 -8.88 10.89 4.73
CA VAL A 44 -9.59 9.96 3.84
C VAL A 44 -10.61 10.67 2.94
N GLN A 45 -11.20 11.76 3.41
CA GLN A 45 -12.21 12.51 2.67
C GLN A 45 -11.63 13.17 1.40
N GLY A 46 -10.31 13.38 1.36
CA GLY A 46 -9.60 13.92 0.21
C GLY A 46 -9.14 12.87 -0.81
N THR A 47 -9.41 11.58 -0.59
CA THR A 47 -8.93 10.51 -1.47
C THR A 47 -9.90 10.21 -2.59
N LEU A 48 -9.38 9.66 -3.68
CA LEU A 48 -10.21 9.22 -4.80
C LEU A 48 -11.12 8.05 -4.39
N LYS A 49 -12.33 8.03 -4.95
CA LYS A 49 -13.35 7.02 -4.70
C LYS A 49 -13.78 6.34 -6.00
N ALA A 50 -14.54 5.24 -5.87
CA ALA A 50 -15.14 4.60 -7.04
C ALA A 50 -15.99 5.59 -7.84
N GLY A 51 -15.82 5.59 -9.16
CA GLY A 51 -16.40 6.55 -10.09
C GLY A 51 -15.45 7.69 -10.50
N ASP A 52 -14.41 7.98 -9.74
CA ASP A 52 -13.43 9.00 -10.10
C ASP A 52 -12.48 8.51 -11.20
N LYS A 53 -11.86 9.45 -11.92
CA LYS A 53 -10.81 9.16 -12.89
C LYS A 53 -9.46 9.02 -12.19
N ALA A 54 -8.77 7.91 -12.43
CA ALA A 54 -7.44 7.68 -11.89
C ALA A 54 -6.40 8.59 -12.56
N PRO A 55 -5.49 9.21 -11.78
CA PRO A 55 -4.30 9.87 -12.30
C PRO A 55 -3.46 8.93 -13.16
N VAL A 56 -2.97 9.43 -14.29
CA VAL A 56 -2.01 8.71 -15.13
C VAL A 56 -0.60 8.93 -14.59
N PHE A 57 0.14 7.86 -14.43
CA PHE A 57 1.53 7.87 -13.99
C PHE A 57 2.42 6.94 -14.82
N THR A 58 3.72 7.23 -14.77
CA THR A 58 4.81 6.34 -15.18
C THR A 58 5.83 6.32 -14.06
N LEU A 59 6.08 5.14 -13.49
CA LEU A 59 7.02 4.93 -12.39
C LEU A 59 8.01 3.84 -12.76
N ASN A 60 9.17 3.81 -12.10
CA ASN A 60 10.15 2.75 -12.31
C ASN A 60 9.86 1.57 -11.38
N ASP A 61 9.96 0.35 -11.91
CA ASP A 61 9.98 -0.86 -11.10
C ASP A 61 11.30 -1.03 -10.34
N SER A 62 11.42 -2.13 -9.60
CA SER A 62 12.59 -2.44 -8.79
C SER A 62 13.90 -2.62 -9.59
N ASP A 63 13.82 -2.83 -10.90
CA ASP A 63 14.99 -2.98 -11.79
C ASP A 63 15.25 -1.71 -12.62
N GLY A 64 14.49 -0.63 -12.37
CA GLY A 64 14.64 0.64 -13.06
C GLY A 64 13.91 0.72 -14.40
N LYS A 65 13.08 -0.28 -14.72
CA LYS A 65 12.27 -0.26 -15.94
C LYS A 65 11.03 0.60 -15.72
N ALA A 66 10.79 1.51 -16.65
CA ALA A 66 9.58 2.34 -16.64
C ALA A 66 8.32 1.50 -16.87
N VAL A 67 7.30 1.74 -16.04
CA VAL A 67 5.98 1.10 -16.08
C VAL A 67 4.93 2.20 -16.16
N SER A 68 4.20 2.25 -17.28
CA SER A 68 3.13 3.21 -17.53
C SER A 68 1.76 2.64 -17.18
N SER A 69 1.02 3.35 -16.33
CA SER A 69 -0.38 3.01 -16.01
C SER A 69 -1.27 2.95 -17.25
N ALA A 70 -1.07 3.83 -18.23
CA ALA A 70 -1.83 3.83 -19.48
C ALA A 70 -1.56 2.58 -20.32
N GLU A 71 -0.30 2.14 -20.39
CA GLU A 71 0.06 0.90 -21.10
C GLU A 71 -0.48 -0.36 -20.41
N LEU A 72 -0.54 -0.36 -19.08
CA LEU A 72 -1.16 -1.43 -18.31
C LEU A 72 -2.67 -1.49 -18.58
N LEU A 73 -3.35 -0.34 -18.52
CA LEU A 73 -4.79 -0.22 -18.76
C LEU A 73 -5.20 -0.57 -20.19
N ALA A 74 -4.32 -0.33 -21.18
CA ALA A 74 -4.54 -0.77 -22.55
C ALA A 74 -4.68 -2.31 -22.66
N ARG A 75 -4.03 -3.07 -21.76
CA ARG A 75 -4.01 -4.54 -21.74
C ARG A 75 -5.13 -5.16 -20.90
N GLY A 76 -5.70 -4.41 -19.97
CA GLY A 76 -6.76 -4.91 -19.08
C GLY A 76 -6.97 -4.02 -17.85
N PRO A 77 -7.89 -4.38 -16.95
CA PRO A 77 -8.08 -3.68 -15.68
C PRO A 77 -6.80 -3.68 -14.84
N LEU A 78 -6.61 -2.65 -14.02
CA LEU A 78 -5.43 -2.49 -13.19
C LEU A 78 -5.81 -2.48 -11.71
N VAL A 79 -5.20 -3.38 -10.94
CA VAL A 79 -5.21 -3.34 -9.48
C VAL A 79 -3.98 -2.57 -9.01
N LEU A 80 -4.20 -1.52 -8.22
CA LEU A 80 -3.14 -0.76 -7.54
C LEU A 80 -3.20 -1.04 -6.05
N SER A 81 -2.04 -1.26 -5.42
CA SER A 81 -1.90 -1.28 -3.97
C SER A 81 -0.83 -0.28 -3.52
N PHE A 82 -1.20 0.69 -2.70
CA PHE A 82 -0.26 1.62 -2.06
C PHE A 82 0.10 1.11 -0.68
N TYR A 83 1.40 1.02 -0.40
CA TYR A 83 1.91 0.54 0.89
C TYR A 83 3.07 1.39 1.40
N ARG A 84 3.38 1.24 2.68
CA ARG A 84 4.28 2.15 3.40
C ARG A 84 5.75 1.85 3.12
N GLY A 85 6.15 0.58 3.19
CA GLY A 85 7.50 0.14 2.90
C GLY A 85 7.85 -1.24 3.45
N VAL A 86 8.99 -1.78 3.04
CA VAL A 86 9.48 -3.14 3.32
C VAL A 86 9.72 -3.41 4.81
N TRP A 87 9.97 -2.36 5.59
CA TRP A 87 10.14 -2.45 7.04
C TRP A 87 8.82 -2.76 7.77
N CYS A 88 7.67 -2.61 7.10
CA CYS A 88 6.35 -2.72 7.72
C CYS A 88 5.81 -4.16 7.65
N PRO A 89 5.65 -4.86 8.79
CA PRO A 89 5.14 -6.23 8.80
C PRO A 89 3.74 -6.36 8.18
N TYR A 90 2.84 -5.42 8.51
CA TYR A 90 1.48 -5.37 7.95
C TYR A 90 1.49 -5.25 6.42
N CYS A 91 2.42 -4.48 5.85
CA CYS A 91 2.55 -4.36 4.39
C CYS A 91 3.08 -5.64 3.77
N ASN A 92 4.03 -6.32 4.41
CA ASN A 92 4.57 -7.57 3.90
C ASN A 92 3.49 -8.69 3.86
N MET A 93 2.71 -8.82 4.94
CA MET A 93 1.56 -9.75 4.99
C MET A 93 0.51 -9.44 3.92
N GLU A 94 0.19 -8.16 3.71
CA GLU A 94 -0.71 -7.75 2.62
C GLU A 94 -0.15 -8.11 1.23
N LEU A 95 1.13 -7.85 0.98
CA LEU A 95 1.76 -8.18 -0.31
C LEU A 95 1.74 -9.69 -0.57
N GLN A 96 1.94 -10.52 0.46
CA GLN A 96 1.83 -11.98 0.36
C GLN A 96 0.38 -12.44 0.07
N ALA A 97 -0.61 -11.79 0.70
CA ALA A 97 -2.02 -12.07 0.42
C ALA A 97 -2.40 -11.67 -1.02
N LEU A 98 -1.91 -10.52 -1.50
CA LEU A 98 -2.08 -10.10 -2.89
C LEU A 98 -1.39 -11.04 -3.88
N GLN A 99 -0.19 -11.53 -3.56
CA GLN A 99 0.51 -12.54 -4.36
C GLN A 99 -0.32 -13.84 -4.45
N SER A 100 -0.94 -14.26 -3.34
CA SER A 100 -1.81 -15.43 -3.30
C SER A 100 -3.08 -15.26 -4.13
N ALA A 101 -3.64 -14.04 -4.18
CA ALA A 101 -4.83 -13.71 -4.97
C ALA A 101 -4.53 -13.41 -6.45
N LEU A 102 -3.27 -13.14 -6.81
CA LEU A 102 -2.86 -12.74 -8.15
C LEU A 102 -3.41 -13.63 -9.28
N PRO A 103 -3.41 -14.99 -9.19
CA PRO A 103 -3.94 -15.83 -10.26
C PRO A 103 -5.43 -15.58 -10.54
N ALA A 104 -6.22 -15.24 -9.53
CA ALA A 104 -7.64 -14.92 -9.69
C ALA A 104 -7.84 -13.57 -10.40
N PHE A 105 -6.98 -12.59 -10.12
CA PHE A 105 -6.97 -11.30 -10.81
C PHE A 105 -6.56 -11.46 -12.29
N GLU A 106 -5.50 -12.21 -12.55
CA GLU A 106 -5.01 -12.47 -13.91
C GLU A 106 -6.02 -13.24 -14.76
N LYS A 107 -6.76 -14.19 -14.16
CA LYS A 107 -7.87 -14.90 -14.83
C LYS A 107 -8.97 -13.95 -15.32
N LEU A 108 -9.15 -12.81 -14.65
CA LEU A 108 -10.09 -11.75 -15.04
C LEU A 108 -9.43 -10.70 -15.96
N GLY A 109 -8.24 -10.98 -16.48
CA GLY A 109 -7.49 -10.09 -17.37
C GLY A 109 -6.81 -8.92 -16.66
N ALA A 110 -6.82 -8.90 -15.33
CA ALA A 110 -6.28 -7.79 -14.56
C ALA A 110 -4.77 -7.90 -14.36
N ARG A 111 -4.11 -6.75 -14.25
CA ARG A 111 -2.72 -6.64 -13.80
C ARG A 111 -2.70 -6.07 -12.39
N LEU A 112 -1.75 -6.49 -11.58
CA LEU A 112 -1.50 -5.94 -10.25
C LEU A 112 -0.16 -5.22 -10.25
N VAL A 113 -0.09 -4.04 -9.65
CA VAL A 113 1.18 -3.39 -9.27
C VAL A 113 1.04 -2.85 -7.86
N ALA A 114 2.13 -2.83 -7.09
CA ALA A 114 2.16 -2.15 -5.80
C ALA A 114 3.14 -0.97 -5.83
N ILE A 115 2.79 0.11 -5.12
CA ILE A 115 3.45 1.41 -5.18
C ILE A 115 3.83 1.84 -3.78
N SER A 116 5.05 2.33 -3.62
CA SER A 116 5.55 2.88 -2.36
C SER A 116 6.71 3.85 -2.61
N PRO A 117 7.03 4.75 -1.67
CA PRO A 117 8.11 5.73 -1.85
C PRO A 117 9.52 5.16 -1.72
N GLN A 118 9.64 3.86 -1.42
CA GLN A 118 10.92 3.23 -1.16
C GLN A 118 11.82 3.22 -2.40
N THR A 119 13.13 3.27 -2.16
CA THR A 119 14.14 3.17 -3.21
C THR A 119 14.10 1.81 -3.92
N ALA A 120 14.63 1.75 -5.14
CA ALA A 120 14.72 0.51 -5.92
C ALA A 120 15.39 -0.65 -5.15
N ALA A 121 16.39 -0.36 -4.31
CA ALA A 121 17.05 -1.38 -3.48
C ALA A 121 16.09 -2.01 -2.45
N ASN A 122 15.26 -1.20 -1.80
CA ASN A 122 14.24 -1.67 -0.86
C ASN A 122 13.07 -2.34 -1.58
N SER A 123 12.70 -1.87 -2.78
CA SER A 123 11.72 -2.54 -3.64
C SER A 123 12.18 -3.93 -4.08
N ARG A 124 13.45 -4.09 -4.48
CA ARG A 124 14.03 -5.43 -4.74
C ARG A 124 14.03 -6.31 -3.48
N LYS A 125 14.22 -5.72 -2.29
CA LYS A 125 14.13 -6.45 -1.02
C LYS A 125 12.69 -6.94 -0.77
N SER A 126 11.68 -6.09 -0.98
CA SER A 126 10.25 -6.48 -0.90
C SER A 126 9.93 -7.63 -1.83
N VAL A 127 10.38 -7.57 -3.09
CA VAL A 127 10.16 -8.63 -4.09
C VAL A 127 10.75 -9.95 -3.62
N ARG A 128 12.02 -9.96 -3.17
CA ARG A 128 12.70 -11.19 -2.73
C ARG A 128 12.12 -11.77 -1.43
N GLN A 129 11.84 -10.93 -0.43
CA GLN A 129 11.39 -11.40 0.89
C GLN A 129 9.96 -11.93 0.88
N ASN A 130 9.12 -11.40 -0.02
CA ASN A 130 7.71 -11.78 -0.11
C ASN A 130 7.42 -12.64 -1.36
N GLU A 131 8.45 -13.06 -2.11
CA GLU A 131 8.34 -13.92 -3.31
C GLU A 131 7.35 -13.37 -4.36
N LEU A 132 7.41 -12.06 -4.59
CA LEU A 132 6.44 -11.37 -5.44
C LEU A 132 6.75 -11.56 -6.92
N THR A 133 5.72 -11.83 -7.71
CA THR A 133 5.82 -11.94 -9.18
C THR A 133 5.19 -10.75 -9.91
N PHE A 134 4.45 -9.90 -9.20
CA PHE A 134 3.96 -8.62 -9.70
C PHE A 134 4.98 -7.50 -9.43
N PRO A 135 5.01 -6.44 -10.26
CA PRO A 135 6.00 -5.38 -10.10
C PRO A 135 5.71 -4.48 -8.89
N ILE A 136 6.80 -4.09 -8.23
CA ILE A 136 6.82 -3.05 -7.20
C ILE A 136 7.40 -1.78 -7.82
N LEU A 137 6.60 -0.72 -7.82
CA LEU A 137 6.97 0.57 -8.39
C LEU A 137 7.41 1.54 -7.28
N SER A 138 8.48 2.28 -7.56
CA SER A 138 8.99 3.31 -6.66
C SER A 138 8.32 4.64 -7.00
N ASP A 139 7.71 5.29 -6.02
CA ASP A 139 7.05 6.61 -6.11
C ASP A 139 7.80 7.67 -5.28
N PRO A 140 8.96 8.18 -5.76
CA PRO A 140 9.73 9.18 -5.04
C PRO A 140 8.86 10.36 -4.60
N HIS A 141 9.08 10.86 -3.38
CA HIS A 141 8.32 11.96 -2.77
C HIS A 141 6.82 11.71 -2.57
N ASN A 142 6.35 10.47 -2.79
CA ASN A 142 4.93 10.09 -2.75
C ASN A 142 4.08 10.92 -3.73
N ASP A 143 4.60 11.26 -4.91
CA ASP A 143 3.91 12.16 -5.84
C ASP A 143 2.65 11.52 -6.46
N VAL A 144 2.73 10.25 -6.86
CA VAL A 144 1.56 9.50 -7.34
C VAL A 144 0.60 9.28 -6.18
N ALA A 145 1.09 8.89 -5.00
CA ALA A 145 0.24 8.76 -3.82
C ALA A 145 -0.47 10.08 -3.47
N ALA A 146 0.19 11.23 -3.61
CA ALA A 146 -0.41 12.54 -3.41
C ALA A 146 -1.50 12.84 -4.44
N ALA A 147 -1.31 12.45 -5.71
CA ALA A 147 -2.33 12.59 -6.75
C ALA A 147 -3.60 11.76 -6.48
N PHE A 148 -3.48 10.67 -5.70
CA PHE A 148 -4.62 9.88 -5.20
C PHE A 148 -5.18 10.38 -3.85
N GLY A 149 -4.59 11.44 -3.28
CA GLY A 149 -4.96 12.00 -1.97
C GLY A 149 -4.42 11.23 -0.75
N LEU A 150 -3.46 10.32 -0.95
CA LEU A 150 -3.01 9.38 0.07
C LEU A 150 -1.86 9.90 0.93
N ARG A 151 -1.09 10.87 0.44
CA ARG A 151 0.14 11.33 1.12
C ARG A 151 -0.19 12.08 2.40
N PHE A 152 0.42 11.67 3.51
CA PHE A 152 0.41 12.40 4.77
C PHE A 152 1.83 12.54 5.35
N SER A 153 2.04 13.59 6.15
CA SER A 153 3.28 13.80 6.90
C SER A 153 3.18 13.17 8.28
N LEU A 154 4.24 12.48 8.71
CA LEU A 154 4.31 11.98 10.07
C LEU A 154 4.46 13.16 11.05
N PRO A 155 3.74 13.17 12.18
CA PRO A 155 3.95 14.20 13.21
C PRO A 155 5.34 14.05 13.86
N ASP A 156 5.92 15.15 14.32
CA ASP A 156 7.31 15.19 14.82
C ASP A 156 7.59 14.18 15.93
N TYR A 157 6.61 13.94 16.82
CA TYR A 157 6.75 12.95 17.89
C TYR A 157 6.85 11.52 17.36
N LEU A 158 6.16 11.21 16.24
CA LEU A 158 6.23 9.90 15.59
C LEU A 158 7.53 9.76 14.81
N VAL A 159 8.02 10.84 14.20
CA VAL A 159 9.35 10.88 13.57
C VAL A 159 10.44 10.58 14.60
N ALA A 160 10.38 11.20 15.78
CA ALA A 160 11.32 10.93 16.88
C ALA A 160 11.29 9.44 17.28
N LEU A 161 10.10 8.88 17.48
CA LEU A 161 9.93 7.46 17.79
C LEU A 161 10.51 6.54 16.70
N TYR A 162 10.27 6.85 15.42
CA TYR A 162 10.77 6.01 14.32
C TYR A 162 12.29 6.00 14.27
N LYS A 163 12.94 7.12 14.58
CA LYS A 163 14.41 7.20 14.70
C LYS A 163 14.92 6.34 15.85
N GLU A 164 14.26 6.34 17.01
CA GLU A 164 14.61 5.48 18.15
C GLU A 164 14.51 3.98 17.79
N LEU A 165 13.45 3.62 17.06
CA LEU A 165 13.22 2.26 16.56
C LEU A 165 14.12 1.89 15.36
N LYS A 166 15.04 2.76 14.95
CA LYS A 166 15.91 2.62 13.75
C LYS A 166 15.12 2.42 12.45
N ASN A 167 13.88 2.88 12.41
CA ASN A 167 13.04 2.89 11.23
C ASN A 167 13.20 4.22 10.48
N ASP A 168 14.38 4.44 9.92
CA ASP A 168 14.76 5.69 9.26
C ASP A 168 14.15 5.80 7.86
N LEU A 169 12.97 6.42 7.75
CA LEU A 169 12.25 6.56 6.48
C LEU A 169 13.07 7.24 5.37
N PRO A 170 13.87 8.30 5.64
CA PRO A 170 14.77 8.87 4.66
C PRO A 170 15.73 7.86 4.03
N SER A 171 16.30 6.93 4.81
CA SER A 171 17.13 5.86 4.26
C SER A 171 16.33 4.85 3.43
N PHE A 172 15.08 4.57 3.81
CA PHE A 172 14.23 3.66 3.04
C PHE A 172 13.75 4.25 1.71
N ASN A 173 13.45 5.55 1.71
CA ASN A 173 12.75 6.24 0.63
C ASN A 173 13.66 7.12 -0.22
N GLY A 174 14.87 7.44 0.24
CA GLY A 174 15.77 8.39 -0.43
C GLY A 174 15.24 9.83 -0.38
N ASP A 175 14.38 10.14 0.59
CA ASP A 175 13.64 11.41 0.68
C ASP A 175 13.48 11.86 2.15
N PRO A 176 13.91 13.08 2.53
CA PRO A 176 13.86 13.55 3.91
C PRO A 176 12.48 14.04 4.37
N SER A 177 11.43 13.95 3.54
CA SER A 177 10.13 14.57 3.81
C SER A 177 9.33 13.97 4.97
N TRP A 178 9.69 12.76 5.44
CA TRP A 178 8.91 12.00 6.44
C TRP A 178 7.43 11.87 6.06
N THR A 179 7.15 11.72 4.76
CA THR A 179 5.81 11.42 4.26
C THR A 179 5.64 9.94 3.96
N LEU A 180 4.41 9.45 4.12
CA LEU A 180 4.00 8.09 3.75
C LEU A 180 2.65 8.14 3.02
N PRO A 181 2.35 7.15 2.19
CA PRO A 181 1.00 6.97 1.68
C PRO A 181 0.13 6.34 2.77
N MET A 182 -1.09 6.83 2.92
CA MET A 182 -2.16 6.04 3.53
C MET A 182 -2.30 4.76 2.71
N PRO A 183 -2.33 3.59 3.37
CA PRO A 183 -2.54 2.36 2.65
C PRO A 183 -3.87 2.33 1.93
N ALA A 184 -3.83 1.86 0.68
CA ALA A 184 -4.99 1.93 -0.20
C ALA A 184 -4.93 0.89 -1.31
N ARG A 185 -6.10 0.47 -1.79
CA ARG A 185 -6.25 -0.39 -2.95
C ARG A 185 -7.30 0.14 -3.91
N PHE A 186 -6.99 0.06 -5.19
CA PHE A 186 -7.86 0.51 -6.26
C PHE A 186 -7.98 -0.56 -7.34
N VAL A 187 -9.18 -0.67 -7.92
CA VAL A 187 -9.38 -1.34 -9.21
C VAL A 187 -9.73 -0.27 -10.23
N ILE A 188 -8.97 -0.20 -11.31
CA ILE A 188 -9.13 0.77 -12.38
C ILE A 188 -9.58 0.05 -13.64
N GLY A 189 -10.69 0.51 -14.22
CA GLY A 189 -11.16 0.07 -15.53
C GLY A 189 -10.26 0.57 -16.65
N ARG A 190 -10.35 -0.05 -17.83
CA ARG A 190 -9.54 0.32 -19.01
C ARG A 190 -9.79 1.75 -19.50
N ASP A 191 -10.95 2.30 -19.16
CA ASP A 191 -11.35 3.70 -19.38
C ASP A 191 -10.71 4.69 -18.39
N GLY A 192 -9.95 4.18 -17.40
CA GLY A 192 -9.31 4.96 -16.36
C GLY A 192 -10.22 5.29 -15.18
N ILE A 193 -11.43 4.71 -15.11
CA ILE A 193 -12.37 4.95 -14.00
C ILE A 193 -12.11 3.97 -12.86
N LEU A 194 -12.13 4.46 -11.63
CA LEU A 194 -12.04 3.64 -10.43
C LEU A 194 -13.33 2.82 -10.25
N LEU A 195 -13.22 1.50 -10.35
CA LEU A 195 -14.32 0.55 -10.14
C LEU A 195 -14.43 0.08 -8.68
N TYR A 196 -13.34 0.23 -7.93
CA TYR A 196 -13.20 -0.04 -6.51
C TYR A 196 -12.15 0.91 -5.95
N ALA A 197 -12.39 1.43 -4.75
CA ALA A 197 -11.46 2.25 -4.01
C ALA A 197 -11.62 1.92 -2.53
N GLU A 198 -10.49 1.63 -1.89
CA GLU A 198 -10.40 1.43 -0.46
C GLU A 198 -9.16 2.15 0.05
N VAL A 199 -9.34 2.94 1.11
CA VAL A 199 -8.25 3.65 1.78
C VAL A 199 -8.46 3.50 3.27
N ASN A 200 -7.41 3.10 3.99
CA ASN A 200 -7.46 2.96 5.43
C ASN A 200 -6.32 3.73 6.13
N PRO A 201 -6.62 4.78 6.91
CA PRO A 201 -5.62 5.51 7.69
C PRO A 201 -5.05 4.66 8.83
N ASP A 202 -5.79 3.63 9.30
CA ASP A 202 -5.23 2.60 10.17
C ASP A 202 -4.49 1.55 9.34
N TYR A 203 -3.16 1.64 9.34
CA TYR A 203 -2.30 0.74 8.58
C TYR A 203 -2.36 -0.73 9.05
N THR A 204 -2.98 -1.01 10.20
CA THR A 204 -3.17 -2.36 10.77
C THR A 204 -4.44 -3.05 10.27
N LEU A 205 -5.31 -2.32 9.57
CA LEU A 205 -6.57 -2.83 9.03
C LEU A 205 -6.47 -2.97 7.51
N ARG A 206 -6.63 -4.19 6.99
CA ARG A 206 -6.55 -4.53 5.56
C ARG A 206 -7.71 -5.42 5.16
N PRO A 207 -8.63 -4.93 4.30
CA PRO A 207 -9.68 -5.80 3.77
C PRO A 207 -9.10 -6.91 2.88
N GLU A 208 -9.89 -7.93 2.58
CA GLU A 208 -9.39 -9.11 1.87
C GLU A 208 -9.10 -8.77 0.40
N PRO A 209 -8.06 -9.35 -0.24
CA PRO A 209 -7.84 -9.19 -1.68
C PRO A 209 -9.07 -9.57 -2.52
N ASP A 210 -9.85 -10.54 -2.05
CA ASP A 210 -11.05 -11.06 -2.72
C ASP A 210 -12.18 -10.02 -2.83
N ASP A 211 -12.17 -8.99 -1.98
CA ASP A 211 -13.15 -7.90 -2.02
C ASP A 211 -13.09 -7.11 -3.34
N MET A 212 -11.96 -7.18 -4.07
CA MET A 212 -11.78 -6.58 -5.39
C MET A 212 -12.38 -7.41 -6.54
N LEU A 213 -12.61 -8.71 -6.34
CA LEU A 213 -13.07 -9.61 -7.40
C LEU A 213 -14.41 -9.19 -8.04
N PRO A 214 -15.43 -8.71 -7.30
CA PRO A 214 -16.66 -8.21 -7.93
C PRO A 214 -16.40 -7.04 -8.89
N ALA A 215 -15.49 -6.11 -8.55
CA ALA A 215 -15.13 -5.00 -9.43
C ALA A 215 -14.38 -5.49 -10.68
N LEU A 216 -13.46 -6.43 -10.51
CA LEU A 216 -12.72 -7.05 -11.60
C LEU A 216 -13.65 -7.84 -12.55
N ARG A 217 -14.64 -8.55 -12.03
CA ARG A 217 -15.65 -9.24 -12.86
C ARG A 217 -16.46 -8.25 -13.70
N ARG A 218 -16.88 -7.11 -13.13
CA ARG A 218 -17.56 -6.04 -13.90
C ARG A 218 -16.66 -5.50 -15.01
N ALA A 219 -15.39 -5.28 -14.71
CA ALA A 219 -14.40 -4.79 -15.66
C ALA A 219 -14.17 -5.77 -16.83
N ALA A 220 -14.15 -7.07 -16.54
CA ALA A 220 -14.00 -8.12 -17.55
C ALA A 220 -15.21 -8.21 -18.50
N VAL A 221 -16.43 -8.07 -17.97
CA VAL A 221 -17.66 -8.08 -18.78
C VAL A 221 -17.74 -6.85 -19.70
N ALA A 222 -17.36 -5.67 -19.21
CA ALA A 222 -17.38 -4.43 -19.99
C ALA A 222 -16.33 -4.41 -21.13
N ALA A 223 -15.39 -5.36 -21.14
CA ALA A 223 -14.39 -5.50 -22.20
C ALA A 223 -14.79 -6.50 -23.31
N CYS A 224 -15.90 -7.23 -23.13
CA CYS A 224 -16.52 -8.10 -24.13
C CYS A 224 -17.57 -7.34 -24.95
#